data_AF-A0A8T3NVM2-F1
#
_entry.id   AF-A0A8T3NVM2-F1
#
_cell.length_a   1.000
_cell.length_b   1.000
_cell.length_c   1.000
_cell.angle_alpha   90.00
_cell.angle_beta   90.00
_cell.angle_gamma   90.00
#
_symmetry.space_group_name_H-M   'P 1'
#
loop_
_entity.id
_entity.type
_entity.pdbx_description
1 polymer ?
#
loop_
_entity_poly.entity_id
_entity_poly.type
_entity_poly.pdbx_seq_one_letter_code
_entity_poly.pdbx_strand_id
1 'polypeptide(L)'
;MYHYTAGLNTLVLRYAGKNQPFTQITDNGNLLERPRNSLTRLEIWPAERSDIIIDFRRFPAGAKVYLANILPMKDGRQPDRKSTLNPDKIENQLIEFQIGEDAVDASQVPAAFRPFPPINLSEVVQRRVWNFERGNGMWQINGKLWDPDIDHTPKQLANPPVQIKRNTAEIWTLKNLSGGWEHPIHIHFEEGQALTTNGVAPTAAQRSRQDMYRLGRETTIETFMRFRDFPDPDFDPSVELGRRGRYVTHCHNLTHEDHAMMATWNIVP
;
A
#
# COMPACT_ATOMS: atom_id res chain seq x y z
N MET A 1 -19.66 18.97 5.12
CA MET A 1 -19.44 17.91 4.12
C MET A 1 -18.01 17.40 4.30
N TYR A 2 -17.80 16.36 5.11
CA TYR A 2 -16.46 15.81 5.34
C TYR A 2 -16.17 14.80 4.23
N HIS A 3 -15.38 15.20 3.24
CA HIS A 3 -14.88 14.28 2.22
C HIS A 3 -13.83 13.37 2.89
N TYR A 4 -14.22 12.18 3.34
CA TYR A 4 -13.31 11.18 3.87
C TYR A 4 -12.65 10.42 2.72
N THR A 5 -11.63 11.02 2.10
CA THR A 5 -10.90 10.45 0.95
C THR A 5 -9.59 9.75 1.34
N ALA A 6 -9.30 9.59 2.64
CA ALA A 6 -8.00 9.10 3.13
C ALA A 6 -8.06 8.38 4.49
N GLY A 7 -9.13 7.61 4.76
CA GLY A 7 -9.28 6.93 6.05
C GLY A 7 -8.27 5.79 6.22
N LEU A 8 -7.35 5.93 7.18
CA LEU A 8 -6.58 4.81 7.72
C LEU A 8 -7.42 4.13 8.79
N ASN A 9 -7.53 2.81 8.73
CA ASN A 9 -8.34 2.05 9.68
C ASN A 9 -7.46 1.02 10.39
N THR A 10 -7.76 0.77 11.67
CA THR A 10 -7.31 -0.43 12.35
C THR A 10 -8.55 -1.25 12.68
N LEU A 11 -8.72 -2.34 11.97
CA LEU A 11 -9.88 -3.20 12.03
C LEU A 11 -9.68 -4.28 13.10
N VAL A 12 -10.73 -4.52 13.88
CA VAL A 12 -10.82 -5.63 14.84
C VAL A 12 -12.14 -6.37 14.63
N LEU A 13 -12.11 -7.69 14.78
CA LEU A 13 -13.32 -8.51 14.83
C LEU A 13 -13.80 -8.57 16.28
N ARG A 14 -15.05 -8.23 16.57
CA ARG A 14 -15.61 -8.16 17.93
C ARG A 14 -16.77 -9.12 18.11
N TYR A 15 -16.75 -9.81 19.23
CA TYR A 15 -17.85 -10.60 19.73
C TYR A 15 -17.82 -10.62 21.25
N ALA A 16 -18.97 -10.42 21.91
CA ALA A 16 -19.13 -10.43 23.37
C ALA A 16 -18.10 -9.54 24.11
N GLY A 17 -17.85 -8.33 23.59
CA GLY A 17 -16.91 -7.36 24.18
C GLY A 17 -15.43 -7.72 24.04
N LYS A 18 -15.07 -8.73 23.24
CA LYS A 18 -13.70 -9.22 23.06
C LYS A 18 -13.28 -9.22 21.60
N ASN A 19 -11.99 -8.93 21.37
CA ASN A 19 -11.37 -9.10 20.05
C ASN A 19 -11.28 -10.59 19.74
N GLN A 20 -11.71 -10.95 18.54
CA GLN A 20 -11.68 -12.31 18.03
C GLN A 20 -10.53 -12.46 17.04
N PRO A 21 -9.82 -13.61 17.06
CA PRO A 21 -8.76 -13.85 16.10
C PRO A 21 -9.31 -14.17 14.71
N PHE A 22 -8.59 -13.73 13.69
CA PHE A 22 -8.78 -14.11 12.28
C PHE A 22 -7.41 -14.42 11.66
N THR A 23 -7.43 -14.93 10.43
CA THR A 23 -6.21 -15.28 9.68
C THR A 23 -6.07 -14.34 8.48
N GLN A 24 -4.90 -13.73 8.28
CA GLN A 24 -4.59 -12.97 7.07
C GLN A 24 -3.80 -13.86 6.10
N ILE A 25 -4.19 -13.86 4.83
CA ILE A 25 -3.56 -14.69 3.78
C ILE A 25 -2.88 -13.87 2.68
N THR A 26 -3.28 -12.61 2.48
CA THR A 26 -2.61 -11.68 1.55
C THR A 26 -2.17 -10.40 2.26
N ASP A 27 -1.23 -9.69 1.65
CA ASP A 27 -0.81 -8.35 2.08
C ASP A 27 -0.56 -7.51 0.82
N ASN A 28 -1.48 -6.58 0.56
CA ASN A 28 -1.60 -5.83 -0.67
C ASN A 28 -1.84 -6.69 -1.91
N GLY A 29 -0.80 -6.94 -2.71
CA GLY A 29 -0.97 -7.42 -4.08
C GLY A 29 -1.01 -8.95 -4.22
N ASN A 30 -0.56 -9.71 -3.22
CA ASN A 30 -0.41 -11.16 -3.34
C ASN A 30 -0.57 -11.95 -2.03
N LEU A 31 -0.70 -13.27 -2.17
CA LEU A 31 -0.58 -14.24 -1.08
C LEU A 31 0.74 -14.05 -0.34
N LEU A 32 0.67 -14.12 0.99
CA LEU A 32 1.84 -14.28 1.85
C LEU A 32 2.52 -15.62 1.58
N GLU A 33 3.77 -15.84 2.00
CA GLU A 33 4.37 -17.18 1.92
C GLU A 33 3.70 -18.17 2.89
N ARG A 34 3.14 -17.64 3.99
CA ARG A 34 2.40 -18.39 5.02
C ARG A 34 1.28 -17.52 5.60
N PRO A 35 0.14 -18.12 6.01
CA PRO A 35 -0.91 -17.37 6.69
C PRO A 35 -0.40 -16.77 8.00
N ARG A 36 -0.80 -15.53 8.27
CA ARG A 36 -0.64 -14.90 9.59
C ARG A 36 -1.87 -15.25 10.43
N ASN A 37 -1.74 -16.30 11.23
CA ASN A 37 -2.82 -16.81 12.07
C ASN A 37 -3.00 -15.97 13.34
N SER A 38 -4.20 -16.04 13.92
CA SER A 38 -4.53 -15.47 15.24
C SER A 38 -4.30 -13.97 15.36
N LEU A 39 -4.44 -13.23 14.25
CA LEU A 39 -4.41 -11.78 14.28
C LEU A 39 -5.69 -11.26 14.95
N THR A 40 -5.53 -10.31 15.85
CA THR A 40 -6.66 -9.64 16.53
C THR A 40 -6.87 -8.21 16.04
N ARG A 41 -5.99 -7.73 15.16
CA ARG A 41 -6.05 -6.41 14.55
C ARG A 41 -5.44 -6.43 13.16
N LEU A 42 -5.97 -5.62 12.26
CA LEU A 42 -5.45 -5.38 10.93
C LEU A 42 -5.50 -3.88 10.64
N GLU A 43 -4.34 -3.24 10.56
CA GLU A 43 -4.27 -1.87 10.04
C GLU A 43 -4.31 -1.93 8.50
N ILE A 44 -5.13 -1.09 7.88
CA ILE A 44 -5.29 -0.98 6.42
C ILE A 44 -5.32 0.49 6.02
N TRP A 45 -4.41 0.87 5.13
CA TRP A 45 -4.25 2.24 4.64
C TRP A 45 -5.02 2.42 3.33
N PRO A 46 -5.27 3.67 2.87
CA PRO A 46 -5.89 3.92 1.58
C PRO A 46 -5.23 3.11 0.45
N ALA A 47 -6.05 2.43 -0.36
CA ALA A 47 -5.67 1.52 -1.46
C ALA A 47 -4.90 0.24 -1.09
N GLU A 48 -4.64 -0.01 0.19
CA GLU A 48 -4.17 -1.32 0.62
C GLU A 48 -5.28 -2.37 0.54
N ARG A 49 -4.87 -3.63 0.37
CA ARG A 49 -5.76 -4.78 0.33
C ARG A 49 -5.26 -5.86 1.27
N SER A 50 -6.19 -6.62 1.83
CA SER A 50 -5.87 -7.74 2.70
C SER A 50 -7.04 -8.70 2.69
N ASP A 51 -6.76 -9.93 2.31
CA ASP A 51 -7.70 -11.03 2.38
C ASP A 51 -7.54 -11.73 3.72
N ILE A 52 -8.66 -11.80 4.45
CA ILE A 52 -8.73 -12.45 5.75
C ILE A 52 -9.74 -13.58 5.72
N ILE A 53 -9.49 -14.57 6.56
CA ILE A 53 -10.36 -15.70 6.82
C ILE A 53 -10.85 -15.61 8.26
N ILE A 54 -12.17 -15.59 8.41
CA ILE A 54 -12.86 -15.59 9.69
C ILE A 54 -13.56 -16.94 9.83
N ASP A 55 -13.18 -17.71 10.85
CA ASP A 55 -13.83 -18.99 11.17
C ASP A 55 -15.07 -18.76 12.04
N PHE A 56 -16.24 -18.71 11.40
CA PHE A 56 -17.50 -18.43 12.08
C PHE A 56 -18.05 -19.59 12.93
N ARG A 57 -17.53 -20.82 12.78
CA ARG A 57 -17.93 -21.99 13.60
C ARG A 57 -17.67 -21.79 15.09
N ARG A 58 -16.86 -20.79 15.42
CA ARG A 58 -16.48 -20.42 16.79
C ARG A 58 -17.55 -19.60 17.50
N PHE A 59 -18.60 -19.20 16.80
CA PHE A 59 -19.71 -18.42 17.33
C PHE A 59 -21.00 -19.24 17.24
N PRO A 60 -21.89 -19.17 18.24
CA PRO A 60 -23.16 -19.88 18.19
C PRO A 60 -24.10 -19.27 17.14
N ALA A 61 -25.03 -20.08 16.62
CA ALA A 61 -26.11 -19.59 15.78
C ALA A 61 -26.89 -18.45 16.48
N GLY A 62 -27.27 -17.44 15.71
CA GLY A 62 -27.88 -16.20 16.20
C GLY A 62 -26.89 -15.19 16.79
N ALA A 63 -25.60 -15.51 16.89
CA ALA A 63 -24.58 -14.54 17.29
C ALA A 63 -24.49 -13.37 16.30
N LYS A 64 -24.13 -12.21 16.84
CA LYS A 64 -23.76 -11.03 16.06
C LYS A 64 -22.29 -10.71 16.29
N VAL A 65 -21.53 -10.73 15.21
CA VAL A 65 -20.09 -10.45 15.20
C VAL A 65 -19.85 -9.18 14.40
N TYR A 66 -18.97 -8.31 14.87
CA TYR A 66 -18.78 -6.99 14.26
C TYR A 66 -17.36 -6.81 13.77
N LEU A 67 -17.19 -6.29 12.55
CA LEU A 67 -15.92 -5.69 12.14
C LEU A 67 -15.97 -4.21 12.53
N ALA A 68 -15.04 -3.77 13.37
CA ALA A 68 -15.03 -2.40 13.90
C ALA A 68 -13.68 -1.71 13.65
N ASN A 69 -13.71 -0.39 13.44
CA ASN A 69 -12.51 0.43 13.41
C ASN A 69 -12.17 0.91 14.84
N ILE A 70 -10.90 0.79 15.23
CA ILE A 70 -10.40 1.30 16.52
C ILE A 70 -9.45 2.49 16.37
N LEU A 71 -9.13 2.89 15.14
CA LEU A 71 -8.17 3.96 14.86
C LEU A 71 -8.91 5.28 14.57
N PRO A 72 -8.84 6.28 15.47
CA PRO A 72 -9.46 7.57 15.23
C PRO A 72 -8.64 8.38 14.22
N MET A 73 -9.32 8.95 13.23
CA MET A 73 -8.74 9.86 12.26
C MET A 73 -9.71 11.03 12.01
N LYS A 74 -9.30 12.22 12.43
CA LYS A 74 -10.14 13.44 12.42
C LYS A 74 -10.07 14.20 11.11
N ASP A 75 -8.95 14.08 10.41
CA ASP A 75 -8.64 14.77 9.16
C ASP A 75 -7.73 13.89 8.29
N GLY A 76 -7.36 14.39 7.12
CA GLY A 76 -6.47 13.68 6.18
C GLY A 76 -5.00 13.65 6.57
N ARG A 77 -4.61 14.06 7.79
CA ARG A 77 -3.18 14.24 8.12
C ARG A 77 -2.50 12.95 8.51
N GLN A 78 -2.95 12.41 9.64
CA GLN A 78 -2.46 11.19 10.28
C GLN A 78 -3.50 10.78 11.34
N PRO A 79 -3.60 9.49 11.66
CA PRO A 79 -4.50 9.04 12.72
C PRO A 79 -3.97 9.42 14.11
N ASP A 80 -4.87 9.57 15.07
CA ASP A 80 -4.51 9.80 16.47
C ASP A 80 -4.20 8.47 17.16
N ARG A 81 -2.92 8.06 17.10
CA ARG A 81 -2.44 6.85 17.77
C ARG A 81 -2.31 6.99 19.30
N LYS A 82 -2.68 8.13 19.90
CA LYS A 82 -2.73 8.30 21.37
C LYS A 82 -4.09 7.95 21.96
N SER A 83 -5.10 7.76 21.12
CA SER A 83 -6.44 7.36 21.54
C SER A 83 -6.91 6.11 20.79
N THR A 84 -8.03 5.55 21.22
CA THR A 84 -8.61 4.34 20.62
C THR A 84 -10.11 4.47 20.63
N LEU A 85 -10.75 4.25 19.49
CA LEU A 85 -12.21 4.23 19.40
C LEU A 85 -12.74 2.99 20.12
N ASN A 86 -13.87 3.12 20.82
CA ASN A 86 -14.51 1.96 21.44
C ASN A 86 -15.21 1.11 20.37
N PRO A 87 -14.72 -0.12 20.08
CA PRO A 87 -15.27 -0.94 19.01
C PRO A 87 -16.64 -1.56 19.34
N ASP A 88 -17.10 -1.47 20.58
CA ASP A 88 -18.42 -1.96 21.00
C ASP A 88 -19.52 -0.88 20.84
N LYS A 89 -19.15 0.33 20.40
CA LYS A 89 -20.09 1.37 20.02
C LYS A 89 -20.46 1.27 18.54
N ILE A 90 -21.75 1.42 18.24
CA ILE A 90 -22.31 1.23 16.90
C ILE A 90 -21.68 2.17 15.85
N GLU A 91 -21.30 3.40 16.22
CA GLU A 91 -20.67 4.35 15.29
C GLU A 91 -19.28 3.92 14.80
N ASN A 92 -18.65 2.94 15.48
CA ASN A 92 -17.34 2.42 15.12
C ASN A 92 -17.43 1.02 14.47
N GLN A 93 -18.63 0.44 14.40
CA GLN A 93 -18.89 -0.86 13.77
C GLN A 93 -19.19 -0.64 12.28
N LEU A 94 -18.38 -1.26 11.43
CA LEU A 94 -18.45 -1.11 9.97
C LEU A 94 -19.34 -2.17 9.33
N ILE A 95 -19.24 -3.41 9.82
CA ILE A 95 -19.97 -4.58 9.29
C ILE A 95 -20.50 -5.39 10.46
N GLU A 96 -21.77 -5.80 10.40
CA GLU A 96 -22.37 -6.82 11.27
C GLU A 96 -22.48 -8.14 10.48
N PHE A 97 -21.93 -9.21 11.04
CA PHE A 97 -22.15 -10.58 10.60
C PHE A 97 -23.20 -11.23 11.50
N GLN A 98 -24.29 -11.72 10.91
CA GLN A 98 -25.32 -12.49 11.60
C GLN A 98 -25.07 -13.97 11.36
N ILE A 99 -24.73 -14.69 12.42
CA ILE A 99 -24.31 -16.08 12.33
C ILE A 99 -25.53 -16.97 12.22
N GLY A 100 -25.62 -17.73 11.13
CA GLY A 100 -26.67 -18.71 10.89
C GLY A 100 -26.40 -20.05 11.56
N GLU A 101 -27.15 -21.05 11.13
CA GLU A 101 -26.96 -22.45 11.51
C GLU A 101 -25.68 -23.04 10.89
N ASP A 102 -25.26 -24.19 11.42
CA ASP A 102 -24.11 -24.92 10.92
C ASP A 102 -24.27 -25.31 9.44
N ALA A 103 -23.16 -25.20 8.70
CA ALA A 103 -23.07 -25.56 7.29
C ALA A 103 -21.86 -26.47 7.04
N VAL A 104 -21.95 -27.32 6.02
CA VAL A 104 -20.81 -28.11 5.56
C VAL A 104 -19.80 -27.18 4.90
N ASP A 105 -18.57 -27.16 5.41
CA ASP A 105 -17.46 -26.37 4.88
C ASP A 105 -16.28 -27.27 4.53
N ALA A 106 -15.95 -27.34 3.24
CA ALA A 106 -14.82 -28.11 2.72
C ALA A 106 -13.55 -27.24 2.52
N SER A 107 -13.61 -25.94 2.83
CA SER A 107 -12.50 -25.03 2.66
C SER A 107 -11.33 -25.38 3.59
N GLN A 108 -10.12 -25.05 3.16
CA GLN A 108 -8.90 -25.26 3.93
C GLN A 108 -7.97 -24.07 3.76
N VAL A 109 -7.20 -23.77 4.81
CA VAL A 109 -6.11 -22.80 4.79
C VAL A 109 -4.79 -23.55 4.84
N PRO A 110 -4.02 -23.62 3.74
CA PRO A 110 -2.71 -24.26 3.73
C PRO A 110 -1.75 -23.62 4.74
N ALA A 111 -0.87 -24.43 5.34
CA ALA A 111 0.17 -23.94 6.26
C ALA A 111 1.25 -23.10 5.55
N ALA A 112 1.36 -23.23 4.22
CA ALA A 112 2.23 -22.45 3.37
C ALA A 112 1.62 -22.28 1.98
N PHE A 113 1.94 -21.16 1.35
CA PHE A 113 1.59 -20.84 -0.03
C PHE A 113 2.85 -20.93 -0.89
N ARG A 114 3.00 -20.05 -1.89
CA ARG A 114 4.17 -20.01 -2.76
C ARG A 114 5.28 -19.13 -2.16
N PRO A 115 6.57 -19.52 -2.24
CA PRO A 115 7.66 -18.64 -1.87
C PRO A 115 7.71 -17.40 -2.77
N PHE A 116 8.18 -16.27 -2.23
CA PHE A 116 8.37 -15.07 -3.02
C PHE A 116 9.53 -15.24 -4.04
N PRO A 117 9.49 -14.53 -5.18
CA PRO A 117 10.64 -14.45 -6.07
C PRO A 117 11.88 -13.97 -5.30
N PRO A 118 13.04 -14.60 -5.50
CA PRO A 118 14.25 -14.20 -4.79
C PRO A 118 14.66 -12.77 -5.17
N ILE A 119 15.23 -12.06 -4.20
CA ILE A 119 15.84 -10.76 -4.43
C ILE A 119 17.24 -10.99 -4.97
N ASN A 120 17.45 -10.71 -6.26
CA ASN A 120 18.78 -10.77 -6.89
C ASN A 120 19.38 -9.37 -6.98
N LEU A 121 20.24 -9.02 -6.02
CA LEU A 121 20.88 -7.69 -5.99
C LEU A 121 21.86 -7.45 -7.14
N SER A 122 22.33 -8.49 -7.84
CA SER A 122 23.21 -8.33 -9.00
C SER A 122 22.50 -7.74 -10.23
N GLU A 123 21.17 -7.78 -10.26
CA GLU A 123 20.36 -7.18 -11.32
C GLU A 123 20.06 -5.69 -11.07
N VAL A 124 20.44 -5.15 -9.90
CA VAL A 124 20.20 -3.76 -9.53
C VAL A 124 21.13 -2.84 -10.30
N VAL A 125 20.59 -2.10 -11.26
CA VAL A 125 21.37 -1.15 -12.08
C VAL A 125 21.26 0.29 -11.59
N GLN A 126 20.28 0.59 -10.74
CA GLN A 126 20.05 1.95 -10.22
C GLN A 126 19.46 1.96 -8.81
N ARG A 127 19.77 3.01 -8.05
CA ARG A 127 19.11 3.34 -6.78
C ARG A 127 18.49 4.73 -6.87
N ARG A 128 17.22 4.86 -6.46
CA ARG A 128 16.48 6.13 -6.52
C ARG A 128 15.99 6.55 -5.15
N VAL A 129 15.96 7.86 -4.92
CA VAL A 129 15.38 8.44 -3.71
C VAL A 129 14.13 9.21 -4.10
N TRP A 130 13.05 8.96 -3.36
CA TRP A 130 11.75 9.60 -3.51
C TRP A 130 11.37 10.22 -2.17
N ASN A 131 11.51 11.54 -2.06
CA ASN A 131 11.12 12.31 -0.89
C ASN A 131 9.66 12.74 -1.07
N PHE A 132 8.77 12.19 -0.25
CA PHE A 132 7.38 12.59 -0.17
C PHE A 132 7.26 13.64 0.92
N GLU A 133 6.97 14.87 0.53
CA GLU A 133 7.11 16.02 1.39
C GLU A 133 6.06 17.10 1.12
N ARG A 134 6.05 18.11 1.99
CA ARG A 134 5.24 19.31 1.82
C ARG A 134 6.12 20.53 1.77
N GLY A 135 6.18 21.19 0.61
CA GLY A 135 6.97 22.40 0.38
C GLY A 135 6.04 23.55 -0.03
N ASN A 136 6.27 24.76 0.50
CA ASN A 136 5.50 25.96 0.15
C ASN A 136 3.97 25.79 0.19
N GLY A 137 3.47 24.96 1.13
CA GLY A 137 2.04 24.68 1.26
C GLY A 137 1.49 23.57 0.35
N MET A 138 2.29 23.03 -0.56
CA MET A 138 1.88 22.05 -1.57
C MET A 138 2.51 20.68 -1.32
N TRP A 139 1.84 19.62 -1.77
CA TRP A 139 2.33 18.24 -1.67
C TRP A 139 3.22 17.89 -2.85
N GLN A 140 4.42 17.40 -2.57
CA GLN A 140 5.49 17.29 -3.55
C GLN A 140 6.20 15.94 -3.46
N ILE A 141 6.78 15.54 -4.59
CA ILE A 141 7.76 14.46 -4.66
C ILE A 141 9.08 15.07 -5.13
N ASN A 142 10.15 14.92 -4.34
CA ASN A 142 11.48 15.48 -4.64
C ASN A 142 11.45 16.98 -4.97
N GLY A 143 10.71 17.77 -4.19
CA GLY A 143 10.56 19.21 -4.41
C GLY A 143 9.74 19.63 -5.64
N LYS A 144 9.06 18.69 -6.31
CA LYS A 144 8.29 18.96 -7.55
C LYS A 144 6.81 18.69 -7.36
N LEU A 145 6.00 19.49 -8.03
CA LEU A 145 4.56 19.28 -8.20
C LEU A 145 4.35 18.52 -9.51
N TRP A 146 3.41 17.58 -9.50
CA TRP A 146 2.91 17.02 -10.74
C TRP A 146 1.89 17.96 -11.36
N ASP A 147 2.01 18.18 -12.67
CA ASP A 147 1.08 19.00 -13.43
C ASP A 147 0.83 18.31 -14.78
N PRO A 148 -0.41 17.88 -15.07
CA PRO A 148 -0.72 17.21 -16.33
C PRO A 148 -0.39 18.08 -17.55
N ASP A 149 -0.51 19.40 -17.47
CA ASP A 149 -0.24 20.31 -18.59
C ASP A 149 1.27 20.43 -18.88
N ILE A 150 2.13 20.09 -17.91
CA ILE A 150 3.59 20.11 -18.03
C ILE A 150 4.12 18.69 -18.28
N ASP A 151 3.75 17.74 -17.42
CA ASP A 151 4.22 16.36 -17.42
C ASP A 151 3.62 15.52 -18.56
N HIS A 152 2.54 16.01 -19.20
CA HIS A 152 2.02 15.48 -20.47
C HIS A 152 2.31 16.38 -21.69
N THR A 153 3.31 17.26 -21.63
CA THR A 153 3.79 17.92 -22.86
C THR A 153 4.46 16.91 -23.80
N PRO A 154 4.32 17.06 -25.14
CA PRO A 154 5.02 16.26 -26.15
C PRO A 154 6.51 16.04 -25.85
N LYS A 155 7.23 17.08 -25.39
CA LYS A 155 8.62 17.00 -24.94
C LYS A 155 8.85 16.06 -23.76
N GLN A 156 8.04 16.18 -22.70
CA GLN A 156 8.13 15.26 -21.54
C GLN A 156 7.72 13.85 -21.93
N LEU A 157 6.78 13.71 -22.89
CA LEU A 157 6.45 12.40 -23.45
C LEU A 157 7.65 11.81 -24.19
N ALA A 158 8.34 12.61 -25.00
CA ALA A 158 9.47 12.21 -25.83
C ALA A 158 10.67 11.71 -25.01
N ASN A 159 10.92 12.33 -23.86
CA ASN A 159 12.06 12.01 -23.01
C ASN A 159 11.68 12.14 -21.52
N PRO A 160 11.04 11.10 -20.93
CA PRO A 160 10.63 11.14 -19.54
C PRO A 160 11.86 11.19 -18.62
N PRO A 161 11.80 11.96 -17.52
CA PRO A 161 12.95 12.17 -16.64
C PRO A 161 13.34 10.92 -15.84
N VAL A 162 12.39 10.01 -15.60
CA VAL A 162 12.61 8.76 -14.87
C VAL A 162 12.39 7.59 -15.82
N GLN A 163 13.49 7.04 -16.32
CA GLN A 163 13.52 5.88 -17.20
C GLN A 163 14.10 4.69 -16.46
N ILE A 164 13.37 3.58 -16.48
CA ILE A 164 13.74 2.31 -15.87
C ILE A 164 14.04 1.32 -16.99
N LYS A 165 15.23 0.74 -17.00
CA LYS A 165 15.60 -0.21 -18.04
C LYS A 165 14.86 -1.54 -17.85
N ARG A 166 14.14 -2.01 -18.86
CA ARG A 166 13.54 -3.34 -18.87
C ARG A 166 14.60 -4.41 -18.60
N ASN A 167 14.18 -5.49 -17.98
CA ASN A 167 15.05 -6.62 -17.63
C ASN A 167 16.16 -6.26 -16.64
N THR A 168 15.95 -5.20 -15.85
CA THR A 168 16.81 -4.84 -14.72
C THR A 168 16.00 -4.67 -13.44
N ALA A 169 16.68 -4.57 -12.30
CA ALA A 169 16.11 -4.18 -11.02
C ALA A 169 16.57 -2.78 -10.61
N GLU A 170 15.78 -2.18 -9.73
CA GLU A 170 16.16 -0.97 -9.02
C GLU A 170 15.84 -1.11 -7.52
N ILE A 171 16.52 -0.33 -6.69
CA ILE A 171 16.13 -0.12 -5.30
C ILE A 171 15.61 1.30 -5.17
N TRP A 172 14.38 1.44 -4.68
CA TRP A 172 13.77 2.73 -4.42
C TRP A 172 13.73 2.98 -2.92
N THR A 173 14.28 4.11 -2.50
CA THR A 173 14.23 4.62 -1.14
C THR A 173 13.12 5.66 -1.05
N LEU A 174 12.00 5.26 -0.46
CA LEU A 174 10.84 6.12 -0.21
C LEU A 174 11.02 6.79 1.16
N LYS A 175 10.90 8.12 1.22
CA LYS A 175 11.14 8.88 2.45
C LYS A 175 9.98 9.81 2.78
N ASN A 176 9.52 9.74 4.03
CA ASN A 176 8.75 10.78 4.69
C ASN A 176 9.56 11.24 5.89
N LEU A 177 10.32 12.31 5.72
CA LEU A 177 11.16 12.86 6.79
C LEU A 177 10.38 13.84 7.68
N SER A 178 9.11 14.07 7.38
CA SER A 178 8.24 14.93 8.17
C SER A 178 7.55 14.14 9.29
N GLY A 179 7.27 14.84 10.39
CA GLY A 179 6.43 14.33 11.47
C GLY A 179 5.01 14.88 11.44
N GLY A 180 4.52 15.42 10.32
CA GLY A 180 3.20 16.09 10.29
C GLY A 180 2.08 15.27 9.67
N TRP A 181 2.44 14.25 8.89
CA TRP A 181 1.61 13.64 7.86
C TRP A 181 2.05 12.22 7.59
N GLU A 182 1.12 11.39 7.14
CA GLU A 182 1.40 10.03 6.68
C GLU A 182 1.00 9.87 5.22
N HIS A 183 1.75 9.01 4.52
CA HIS A 183 1.66 8.87 3.08
C HIS A 183 1.54 7.38 2.69
N PRO A 184 0.35 6.89 2.31
CA PRO A 184 0.22 5.60 1.63
C PRO A 184 0.79 5.76 0.22
N ILE A 185 2.01 5.28 -0.03
CA ILE A 185 2.65 5.44 -1.34
C ILE A 185 2.26 4.28 -2.23
N HIS A 186 1.65 4.59 -3.37
CA HIS A 186 1.41 3.64 -4.43
C HIS A 186 2.51 3.76 -5.50
N ILE A 187 3.03 2.62 -5.93
CA ILE A 187 3.85 2.50 -7.14
C ILE A 187 3.06 1.64 -8.11
N HIS A 188 2.74 2.18 -9.29
CA HIS A 188 2.02 1.43 -10.30
C HIS A 188 2.87 0.26 -10.83
N PHE A 189 2.21 -0.69 -11.49
CA PHE A 189 2.81 -1.77 -12.27
C PHE A 189 3.54 -2.88 -11.51
N GLU A 190 4.60 -2.55 -10.76
CA GLU A 190 5.44 -3.55 -10.12
C GLU A 190 5.12 -3.67 -8.63
N GLU A 191 5.16 -4.90 -8.11
CA GLU A 191 5.07 -5.14 -6.67
C GLU A 191 6.47 -5.38 -6.12
N GLY A 192 6.94 -4.48 -5.27
CA GLY A 192 8.25 -4.58 -4.67
C GLY A 192 8.27 -5.44 -3.41
N GLN A 193 9.49 -5.81 -3.00
CA GLN A 193 9.76 -6.42 -1.70
C GLN A 193 10.55 -5.41 -0.86
N ALA A 194 10.08 -5.12 0.35
CA ALA A 194 10.80 -4.23 1.25
C ALA A 194 12.10 -4.90 1.70
N LEU A 195 13.21 -4.18 1.54
CA LEU A 195 14.53 -4.55 2.05
C LEU A 195 14.70 -4.08 3.48
N THR A 196 14.36 -2.82 3.74
CA THR A 196 14.41 -2.21 5.08
C THR A 196 13.27 -1.23 5.28
N THR A 197 12.84 -1.09 6.54
CA THR A 197 12.07 0.04 7.05
C THR A 197 12.86 0.66 8.19
N ASN A 198 13.23 1.93 8.08
CA ASN A 198 14.12 2.63 9.02
C ASN A 198 15.43 1.87 9.30
N GLY A 199 16.01 1.27 8.25
CA GLY A 199 17.24 0.48 8.36
C GLY A 199 17.06 -0.93 8.96
N VAL A 200 15.84 -1.32 9.32
CA VAL A 200 15.54 -2.64 9.88
C VAL A 200 14.93 -3.53 8.80
N ALA A 201 15.53 -4.70 8.58
CA ALA A 201 15.01 -5.68 7.62
C ALA A 201 13.70 -6.31 8.12
N PRO A 202 12.72 -6.58 7.24
CA PRO A 202 11.49 -7.26 7.64
C PRO A 202 11.80 -8.69 8.11
N THR A 203 11.15 -9.11 9.19
CA THR A 203 11.12 -10.52 9.59
C THR A 203 10.41 -11.36 8.52
N ALA A 204 10.59 -12.68 8.53
CA ALA A 204 9.91 -13.56 7.58
C ALA A 204 8.38 -13.40 7.57
N ALA A 205 7.77 -13.10 8.73
CA ALA A 205 6.34 -12.87 8.85
C ALA A 205 5.87 -11.52 8.29
N GLN A 206 6.78 -10.53 8.20
CA GLN A 206 6.50 -9.18 7.70
C GLN A 206 6.76 -9.03 6.20
N ARG A 207 7.39 -10.02 5.55
CA ARG A 207 7.62 -9.98 4.11
C ARG A 207 6.31 -10.10 3.35
N SER A 208 6.21 -9.33 2.27
CA SER A 208 5.14 -9.34 1.28
C SER A 208 5.67 -8.82 -0.05
N ARG A 209 4.95 -9.12 -1.13
CA ARG A 209 5.04 -8.36 -2.37
C ARG A 209 3.94 -7.30 -2.32
N GLN A 210 4.33 -6.03 -2.42
CA GLN A 210 3.41 -4.92 -2.21
C GLN A 210 3.62 -3.83 -3.26
N ASP A 211 2.51 -3.21 -3.65
CA ASP A 211 2.46 -2.01 -4.50
C ASP A 211 2.07 -0.76 -3.69
N MET A 212 1.77 -0.95 -2.39
CA MET A 212 1.46 0.08 -1.42
C MET A 212 2.50 0.06 -0.30
N TYR A 213 2.97 1.23 0.11
CA TYR A 213 3.99 1.41 1.13
C TYR A 213 3.55 2.42 2.17
N ARG A 214 3.52 2.00 3.44
CA ARG A 214 3.11 2.83 4.56
C ARG A 214 4.23 3.77 5.00
N LEU A 215 4.30 4.96 4.43
CA LEU A 215 5.23 6.00 4.88
C LEU A 215 4.62 6.77 6.03
N GLY A 216 4.79 6.22 7.23
CA GLY A 216 4.47 6.90 8.49
C GLY A 216 5.38 8.10 8.77
N ARG A 217 5.24 8.67 9.96
CA ARG A 217 6.13 9.73 10.46
C ARG A 217 7.58 9.27 10.43
N GLU A 218 8.49 10.13 9.95
CA GLU A 218 9.94 9.89 9.97
C GLU A 218 10.32 8.49 9.46
N THR A 219 9.64 8.05 8.39
CA THR A 219 9.76 6.69 7.84
C THR A 219 10.55 6.71 6.55
N THR A 220 11.53 5.82 6.46
CA THR A 220 12.27 5.50 5.23
C THR A 220 12.09 4.02 4.91
N ILE A 221 11.64 3.72 3.70
CA ILE A 221 11.51 2.34 3.21
C ILE A 221 12.42 2.16 2.01
N GLU A 222 13.27 1.14 2.02
CA GLU A 222 13.98 0.68 0.83
C GLU A 222 13.27 -0.52 0.26
N THR A 223 12.87 -0.46 -1.01
CA THR A 223 12.20 -1.57 -1.69
C THR A 223 12.93 -1.97 -2.96
N PHE A 224 13.07 -3.28 -3.16
CA PHE A 224 13.57 -3.88 -4.40
C PHE A 224 12.42 -4.12 -5.36
N MET A 225 12.57 -3.68 -6.61
CA MET A 225 11.62 -3.89 -7.70
C MET A 225 12.34 -4.39 -8.94
N ARG A 226 11.70 -5.32 -9.68
CA ARG A 226 12.31 -6.00 -10.83
C ARG A 226 11.43 -5.87 -12.08
N PHE A 227 11.74 -4.87 -12.90
CA PHE A 227 10.94 -4.45 -14.04
C PHE A 227 11.17 -5.33 -15.27
N ARG A 228 10.23 -6.23 -15.57
CA ARG A 228 10.37 -7.23 -16.64
C ARG A 228 9.52 -6.94 -17.88
N ASP A 229 8.30 -6.51 -17.67
CA ASP A 229 7.26 -6.50 -18.70
C ASP A 229 6.87 -5.08 -19.11
N PHE A 230 6.13 -4.97 -20.22
CA PHE A 230 5.48 -3.74 -20.70
C PHE A 230 6.38 -2.49 -20.73
N PRO A 231 7.58 -2.55 -21.37
CA PRO A 231 8.29 -1.33 -21.70
C PRO A 231 7.42 -0.47 -22.62
N ASP A 232 7.69 0.82 -22.67
CA ASP A 232 7.24 1.67 -23.76
C ASP A 232 7.79 1.07 -25.07
N PRO A 233 6.93 0.43 -25.90
CA PRO A 233 7.39 -0.41 -27.01
C PRO A 233 8.02 0.41 -28.12
N ASP A 234 7.66 1.69 -28.20
CA ASP A 234 8.10 2.65 -29.21
C ASP A 234 9.05 3.71 -28.60
N PHE A 235 9.73 3.38 -27.49
CA PHE A 235 10.68 4.30 -26.89
C PHE A 235 11.86 4.56 -27.82
N ASP A 236 11.80 5.70 -28.50
CA ASP A 236 12.90 6.29 -29.24
C ASP A 236 13.07 7.74 -28.76
N PRO A 237 14.20 8.06 -28.09
CA PRO A 237 14.45 9.40 -27.56
C PRO A 237 14.66 10.45 -28.67
N SER A 238 14.80 10.03 -29.94
CA SER A 238 15.01 10.91 -31.09
C SER A 238 13.71 11.39 -31.74
N VAL A 239 12.54 10.83 -31.38
CA VAL A 239 11.25 11.19 -31.97
C VAL A 239 10.22 11.61 -30.91
N GLU A 240 9.35 12.54 -31.27
CA GLU A 240 8.27 13.05 -30.42
C GLU A 240 6.96 12.32 -30.80
N LEU A 241 6.69 11.17 -30.17
CA LEU A 241 5.47 10.38 -30.41
C LEU A 241 4.51 10.44 -29.22
N GLY A 242 3.23 10.67 -29.52
CA GLY A 242 2.19 11.15 -28.61
C GLY A 242 1.39 10.10 -27.81
N ARG A 243 1.80 8.82 -27.74
CA ARG A 243 1.14 7.82 -26.88
C ARG A 243 2.19 6.83 -26.36
N ARG A 244 2.50 6.90 -25.07
CA ARG A 244 3.60 6.14 -24.44
C ARG A 244 3.16 5.59 -23.09
N GLY A 245 3.50 4.32 -22.84
CA GLY A 245 3.22 3.62 -21.59
C GLY A 245 3.91 4.31 -20.42
N ARG A 246 3.12 4.91 -19.53
CA ARG A 246 3.59 5.59 -18.32
C ARG A 246 2.99 4.93 -17.12
N TYR A 247 3.81 4.88 -16.10
CA TYR A 247 3.38 4.55 -14.77
C TYR A 247 3.55 5.77 -13.89
N VAL A 248 2.84 5.77 -12.78
CA VAL A 248 2.95 6.81 -11.78
C VAL A 248 3.35 6.20 -10.45
N THR A 249 3.98 7.02 -9.62
CA THR A 249 4.06 6.78 -8.18
C THR A 249 3.49 8.01 -7.49
N HIS A 250 2.63 7.79 -6.50
CA HIS A 250 1.91 8.87 -5.83
C HIS A 250 1.51 8.49 -4.42
N CYS A 251 1.19 9.50 -3.63
CA CYS A 251 0.50 9.30 -2.37
C CYS A 251 -0.98 9.03 -2.63
N HIS A 252 -1.52 7.95 -2.09
CA HIS A 252 -2.90 7.52 -2.28
C HIS A 252 -3.87 8.14 -1.23
N ASN A 253 -3.39 9.12 -0.47
CA ASN A 253 -4.28 10.09 0.16
C ASN A 253 -4.71 11.07 -0.93
N LEU A 254 -5.95 10.98 -1.39
CA LEU A 254 -6.39 11.69 -2.60
C LEU A 254 -6.25 13.22 -2.48
N THR A 255 -6.37 13.77 -1.27
CA THR A 255 -6.10 15.21 -1.06
C THR A 255 -4.65 15.56 -1.33
N HIS A 256 -3.72 14.68 -0.96
CA HIS A 256 -2.30 14.85 -1.26
C HIS A 256 -2.01 14.60 -2.74
N GLU A 257 -2.61 13.55 -3.31
CA GLU A 257 -2.52 13.17 -4.73
C GLU A 257 -2.90 14.32 -5.65
N ASP A 258 -4.08 14.91 -5.43
CA ASP A 258 -4.67 15.93 -6.30
C ASP A 258 -3.96 17.30 -6.18
N HIS A 259 -3.10 17.50 -5.16
CA HIS A 259 -2.51 18.81 -4.86
C HIS A 259 -1.00 18.79 -4.46
N ALA A 260 -0.08 18.07 -5.10
CA ALA A 260 -0.15 17.27 -6.32
C ALA A 260 0.95 16.18 -6.24
N MET A 261 0.87 15.32 -5.21
CA MET A 261 1.92 14.39 -4.81
C MET A 261 1.97 13.15 -5.71
N MET A 262 2.40 13.37 -6.94
CA MET A 262 2.53 12.36 -7.97
C MET A 262 3.85 12.56 -8.74
N ALA A 263 4.34 11.50 -9.35
CA ALA A 263 5.46 11.54 -10.27
C ALA A 263 5.28 10.46 -11.33
N THR A 264 5.74 10.74 -12.54
CA THR A 264 5.70 9.80 -13.68
C THR A 264 7.04 9.10 -13.85
N TRP A 265 6.98 7.88 -14.37
CA TRP A 265 8.14 7.10 -14.77
C TRP A 265 7.77 6.12 -15.88
N ASN A 266 8.78 5.68 -16.63
CA ASN A 266 8.60 4.83 -17.79
C ASN A 266 9.57 3.65 -17.74
N ILE A 267 9.10 2.49 -18.16
CA ILE A 267 9.98 1.37 -18.48
C ILE A 267 10.42 1.54 -19.94
N VAL A 268 11.73 1.51 -20.18
CA VAL A 268 12.33 1.64 -21.52
C VAL A 268 13.01 0.33 -21.92
N PRO A 269 13.15 0.01 -23.23
CA PRO A 269 13.67 -1.26 -23.72
C PRO A 269 15.01 -1.76 -23.17
#